data_AF-A0A932PUT0-F1
#
_entry.id   AF-A0A932PUT0-F1
#
_cell.length_a   1.000
_cell.length_b   1.000
_cell.length_c   1.000
_cell.angle_alpha   90.00
_cell.angle_beta   90.00
_cell.angle_gamma   90.00
#
_symmetry.space_group_name_H-M   'P 1'
#
loop_
_entity.id
_entity.type
_entity.pdbx_description
1 polymer ?
#
loop_
_entity_poly.entity_id
_entity_poly.type
_entity_poly.pdbx_seq_one_letter_code
_entity_poly.pdbx_strand_id
1 'polypeptide(L)'
;MPRSFDLFDTLISRLHYRPDSIFHRVEQAFPFPGFAFHRMAAQGQSDGSLPDIYRHVQKNMGISAEMAEKLMALEFQVELSQIFPIVANLNQVQDGDLIITDTYYSKTQIAQILDHIQCRKKVEIHSLARGKSSGKVWPDLKSRITRHLGDHPHSDVAMPRSFGIESEHYRGNELSKAEQQMVQLDHLELAYLMRALRLQNPYSAPYDALWNDQCQLNVPFLVHASLFLNDFCQKHKKKRVLFTTRDGCLWIQIFQALFPQYESHSFHSSRHVYMHPSPAYIEYVKSLYSEEALIVDCDGEGRTCRHFFRHHIGVKPTHLSIVKVERGLHSVLRYPRVCDAVEKINYDLSGTLYAYQEGPLRCPVEYDVQFVQPSHDCVVKCVELLPRYALGSFDRKVVRWAVKTMEKGLSVDQHISHSLVHFHVGEQHLHFLRNGEMIHKKLQL
;
A
#
# COMPACT_ATOMS: atom_id res chain seq x y z
N MET A 1 -31.86 14.61 -11.16
CA MET A 1 -31.95 14.74 -9.69
C MET A 1 -30.66 14.19 -9.11
N PRO A 2 -30.08 14.85 -8.09
CA PRO A 2 -28.81 14.46 -7.48
C PRO A 2 -28.89 13.09 -6.80
N ARG A 3 -27.73 12.49 -6.55
CA ARG A 3 -27.58 11.31 -5.69
C ARG A 3 -27.18 11.75 -4.29
N SER A 4 -27.21 10.82 -3.35
CA SER A 4 -26.62 11.02 -2.04
C SER A 4 -25.65 9.91 -1.66
N PHE A 5 -24.70 10.27 -0.82
CA PHE A 5 -23.67 9.39 -0.31
C PHE A 5 -23.62 9.47 1.22
N ASP A 6 -23.44 8.35 1.89
CA ASP A 6 -22.93 8.38 3.25
C ASP A 6 -21.47 8.81 3.28
N LEU A 7 -21.01 9.33 4.42
CA LEU A 7 -19.64 9.78 4.61
C LEU A 7 -18.73 8.66 5.10
N PHE A 8 -18.93 8.20 6.33
CA PHE A 8 -18.03 7.25 6.99
C PHE A 8 -18.18 5.84 6.41
N ASP A 9 -17.06 5.18 6.17
CA ASP A 9 -16.98 3.85 5.56
C ASP A 9 -17.67 3.72 4.19
N THR A 10 -17.98 4.86 3.56
CA THR A 10 -18.55 4.99 2.21
C THR A 10 -17.72 5.93 1.34
N LEU A 11 -17.60 7.22 1.66
CA LEU A 11 -16.71 8.15 0.95
C LEU A 11 -15.31 8.22 1.56
N ILE A 12 -15.22 8.01 2.87
CA ILE A 12 -13.97 7.95 3.61
C ILE A 12 -13.89 6.65 4.39
N SER A 13 -12.69 6.24 4.77
CA SER A 13 -12.54 5.27 5.84
C SER A 13 -11.37 5.65 6.73
N ARG A 14 -11.17 4.87 7.79
CA ARG A 14 -10.11 5.08 8.78
C ARG A 14 -8.94 4.13 8.55
N LEU A 15 -7.73 4.59 8.88
CA LEU A 15 -6.51 3.78 8.94
C LEU A 15 -6.67 2.59 9.87
N HIS A 16 -7.49 2.74 10.93
CA HIS A 16 -7.83 1.66 11.86
C HIS A 16 -9.32 1.41 11.78
N TYR A 17 -9.71 0.15 11.52
CA TYR A 17 -11.08 -0.20 11.15
C TYR A 17 -12.14 0.20 12.20
N ARG A 18 -11.80 0.14 13.50
CA ARG A 18 -12.77 0.42 14.56
C ARG A 18 -12.87 1.92 14.87
N PRO A 19 -14.08 2.52 14.94
CA PRO A 19 -14.24 3.94 15.28
C PRO A 19 -13.71 4.31 16.66
N ASP A 20 -13.80 3.41 17.65
CA ASP A 20 -13.32 3.63 19.02
C ASP A 20 -11.79 3.79 19.11
N SER A 21 -11.05 3.36 18.08
CA SER A 21 -9.59 3.56 17.99
C SER A 21 -9.18 5.03 18.04
N ILE A 22 -10.05 5.95 17.59
CA ILE A 22 -9.80 7.40 17.66
C ILE A 22 -9.65 7.85 19.11
N PHE A 23 -10.49 7.36 20.02
CA PHE A 23 -10.46 7.78 21.42
C PHE A 23 -9.18 7.30 22.12
N HIS A 24 -8.73 6.09 21.83
CA HIS A 24 -7.46 5.57 22.32
C HIS A 24 -6.26 6.37 21.78
N ARG A 25 -6.33 6.82 20.52
CA ARG A 25 -5.28 7.67 19.94
C ARG A 25 -5.22 9.07 20.54
N VAL A 26 -6.37 9.65 20.88
CA VAL A 26 -6.43 10.91 21.65
C VAL A 26 -5.75 10.72 23.00
N GLU A 27 -6.07 9.64 23.71
CA GLU A 27 -5.48 9.31 25.00
C GLU A 27 -3.96 9.12 24.93
N GLN A 28 -3.43 8.58 23.82
CA GLN A 28 -1.98 8.47 23.60
C GLN A 28 -1.32 9.81 23.28
N ALA A 29 -1.96 10.64 22.43
CA ALA A 29 -1.41 11.91 21.97
C ALA A 29 -1.41 13.00 23.07
N PHE A 30 -2.41 12.96 23.94
CA PHE A 30 -2.52 13.82 25.11
C PHE A 30 -2.84 12.93 26.31
N PRO A 31 -1.80 12.43 27.01
CA PRO A 31 -1.92 11.45 28.08
C PRO A 31 -2.89 11.88 29.18
N PHE A 32 -4.14 11.48 29.01
CA PHE A 32 -5.22 11.72 29.94
C PHE A 32 -5.84 10.37 30.30
N PRO A 33 -5.30 9.69 31.33
CA PRO A 33 -5.66 8.32 31.65
C PRO A 33 -7.17 8.12 31.79
N GLY A 34 -7.70 7.10 31.12
CA GLY A 34 -9.12 6.78 31.12
C GLY A 34 -9.97 7.63 30.19
N PHE A 35 -9.38 8.53 29.38
CA PHE A 35 -10.12 9.35 28.43
C PHE A 35 -11.01 8.50 27.52
N ALA A 36 -10.48 7.44 26.90
CA ALA A 36 -11.28 6.64 25.98
C ALA A 36 -12.52 6.04 26.66
N PHE A 37 -12.36 5.53 27.88
CA PHE A 37 -13.45 5.00 28.70
C PHE A 37 -14.51 6.05 28.99
N HIS A 38 -14.11 7.21 29.54
CA HIS A 38 -15.04 8.27 29.92
C HIS A 38 -15.73 8.89 28.70
N ARG A 39 -15.03 8.99 27.56
CA ARG A 39 -15.57 9.49 26.29
C ARG A 39 -16.64 8.58 25.70
N MET A 40 -16.44 7.26 25.75
CA MET A 40 -17.45 6.28 25.34
C MET A 40 -18.67 6.31 26.27
N ALA A 41 -18.45 6.38 27.59
CA ALA A 41 -19.53 6.49 28.56
C ALA A 41 -20.36 7.76 28.36
N ALA A 42 -19.70 8.90 28.12
CA ALA A 42 -20.35 10.18 27.87
C ALA A 42 -21.28 10.16 26.64
N GLN A 43 -20.92 9.42 25.59
CA GLN A 43 -21.77 9.28 24.40
C GLN A 43 -23.07 8.52 24.67
N GLY A 44 -23.08 7.57 25.60
CA GLY A 44 -24.30 6.89 26.02
C GLY A 44 -25.22 7.75 26.88
N GLN A 45 -24.68 8.81 27.49
CA GLN A 45 -25.40 9.71 28.40
C GLN A 45 -25.93 10.97 27.71
N SER A 46 -25.44 11.29 26.50
CA SER A 46 -25.75 12.53 25.79
C SER A 46 -26.97 12.43 24.87
N ASP A 47 -27.39 13.59 24.36
CA ASP A 47 -28.36 13.72 23.27
C ASP A 47 -27.81 13.33 21.88
N GLY A 48 -26.54 12.91 21.81
CA GLY A 48 -25.84 12.54 20.58
C GLY A 48 -25.07 13.68 19.91
N SER A 49 -25.18 14.92 20.38
CA SER A 49 -24.39 16.04 19.89
C SER A 49 -22.99 16.09 20.52
N LEU A 50 -21.98 16.50 19.76
CA LEU A 50 -20.60 16.59 20.28
C LEU A 50 -20.46 17.55 21.47
N PRO A 51 -21.12 18.74 21.51
CA PRO A 51 -21.07 19.61 22.68
C PRO A 51 -21.64 18.97 23.95
N ASP A 52 -22.75 18.23 23.84
CA ASP A 52 -23.36 17.56 25.00
C ASP A 52 -22.53 16.36 25.46
N ILE A 53 -21.97 15.59 24.51
CA ILE A 53 -20.96 14.57 24.81
C ILE A 53 -19.84 15.16 25.66
N TYR A 54 -19.28 16.30 25.26
CA TYR A 54 -18.15 16.90 25.99
C TYR A 54 -18.54 17.54 27.32
N ARG A 55 -19.80 17.95 27.49
CA ARG A 55 -20.36 18.30 28.80
C ARG A 55 -20.35 17.10 29.76
N HIS A 56 -20.69 15.92 29.25
CA HIS A 56 -20.62 14.67 30.01
C HIS A 56 -19.18 14.21 30.27
N VAL A 57 -18.26 14.36 29.30
CA VAL A 57 -16.81 14.13 29.51
C VAL A 57 -16.29 15.00 30.65
N GLN A 58 -16.62 16.30 30.61
CA GLN A 58 -16.23 17.26 31.65
C GLN A 58 -16.66 16.78 33.04
N LYS A 59 -17.93 16.40 33.18
CA LYS A 59 -18.51 15.91 34.44
C LYS A 59 -17.88 14.59 34.89
N ASN A 60 -17.75 13.62 33.98
CA ASN A 60 -17.29 12.27 34.30
C ASN A 60 -15.81 12.24 34.72
N MET A 61 -15.01 13.18 34.22
CA MET A 61 -13.57 13.25 34.47
C MET A 61 -13.17 14.34 35.47
N GLY A 62 -14.12 15.20 35.89
CA GLY A 62 -13.85 16.31 36.80
C GLY A 62 -12.89 17.37 36.23
N ILE A 63 -12.90 17.57 34.92
CA ILE A 63 -12.01 18.51 34.22
C ILE A 63 -12.64 19.90 34.04
N SER A 64 -11.81 20.91 33.76
CA SER A 64 -12.29 22.26 33.42
C SER A 64 -12.97 22.28 32.05
N ALA A 65 -13.83 23.28 31.82
CA ALA A 65 -14.44 23.51 30.51
C ALA A 65 -13.37 23.74 29.42
N GLU A 66 -12.33 24.52 29.73
CA GLU A 66 -11.19 24.74 28.83
C GLU A 66 -10.49 23.43 28.44
N MET A 67 -10.30 22.51 29.39
CA MET A 67 -9.70 21.20 29.10
C MET A 67 -10.63 20.34 28.23
N ALA A 68 -11.93 20.35 28.50
CA ALA A 68 -12.92 19.64 27.68
C ALA A 68 -12.92 20.16 26.24
N GLU A 69 -12.86 21.47 26.03
CA GLU A 69 -12.74 22.08 24.70
C GLU A 69 -11.46 21.67 23.98
N LYS A 70 -10.31 21.65 24.68
CA LYS A 70 -9.03 21.18 24.12
C LYS A 70 -9.10 19.72 23.69
N LEU A 71 -9.69 18.85 24.52
CA LEU A 71 -9.89 17.44 24.19
C LEU A 71 -10.85 17.26 23.01
N MET A 72 -11.87 18.10 22.88
CA MET A 72 -12.82 18.08 21.76
C MET A 72 -12.15 18.46 20.44
N ALA A 73 -11.34 19.52 20.45
CA ALA A 73 -10.55 19.92 19.30
C ALA A 73 -9.53 18.83 18.92
N LEU A 74 -8.87 18.23 19.92
CA LEU A 74 -7.90 17.15 19.70
C LEU A 74 -8.55 15.90 19.13
N GLU A 75 -9.74 15.48 19.60
CA GLU A 75 -10.46 14.33 19.02
C GLU A 75 -10.71 14.54 17.52
N PHE A 76 -11.14 15.73 17.13
CA PHE A 76 -11.38 16.03 15.72
C PHE A 76 -10.07 16.06 14.90
N GLN A 77 -8.99 16.63 15.45
CA GLN A 77 -7.68 16.61 14.80
C GLN A 77 -7.14 15.19 14.63
N VAL A 78 -7.33 14.32 15.63
CA VAL A 78 -6.96 12.91 15.55
C VAL A 78 -7.80 12.21 14.48
N GLU A 79 -9.11 12.40 14.43
CA GLU A 79 -9.97 11.86 13.38
C GLU A 79 -9.46 12.28 11.99
N LEU A 80 -9.22 13.56 11.74
CA LEU A 80 -8.65 14.05 10.47
C LEU A 80 -7.34 13.35 10.12
N SER A 81 -6.46 13.13 11.09
CA SER A 81 -5.19 12.43 10.85
C SER A 81 -5.34 10.94 10.53
N GLN A 82 -6.49 10.35 10.85
CA GLN A 82 -6.74 8.90 10.74
C GLN A 82 -7.66 8.52 9.60
N ILE A 83 -8.22 9.47 8.86
CA ILE A 83 -9.10 9.20 7.73
C ILE A 83 -8.34 9.24 6.39
N PHE A 84 -8.89 8.55 5.40
CA PHE A 84 -8.44 8.59 4.01
C PHE A 84 -9.64 8.40 3.05
N PRO A 85 -9.56 8.87 1.80
CA PRO A 85 -10.63 8.70 0.83
C PRO A 85 -10.79 7.26 0.35
N ILE A 86 -12.04 6.83 0.17
CA ILE A 86 -12.37 5.69 -0.68
C ILE A 86 -12.45 6.21 -2.11
N VAL A 87 -11.34 6.12 -2.83
CA VAL A 87 -11.14 6.83 -4.11
C VAL A 87 -12.19 6.46 -5.16
N ALA A 88 -12.53 5.17 -5.25
CA ALA A 88 -13.56 4.70 -6.19
C ALA A 88 -14.94 5.35 -5.97
N ASN A 89 -15.32 5.61 -4.71
CA ASN A 89 -16.59 6.24 -4.40
C ASN A 89 -16.50 7.76 -4.49
N LEU A 90 -15.39 8.35 -4.05
CA LEU A 90 -15.15 9.78 -4.17
C LEU A 90 -15.17 10.25 -5.64
N ASN A 91 -14.61 9.46 -6.55
CA ASN A 91 -14.62 9.73 -8.00
C ASN A 91 -16.03 9.71 -8.61
N GLN A 92 -17.00 9.08 -7.95
CA GLN A 92 -18.37 9.09 -8.40
C GLN A 92 -19.10 10.37 -8.04
N VAL A 93 -18.65 11.14 -7.04
CA VAL A 93 -19.33 12.35 -6.56
C VAL A 93 -19.34 13.45 -7.63
N GLN A 94 -20.48 14.11 -7.82
CA GLN A 94 -20.67 15.23 -8.74
C GLN A 94 -21.10 16.50 -8.00
N ASP A 95 -20.97 17.64 -8.68
CA ASP A 95 -21.52 18.90 -8.15
C ASP A 95 -23.05 18.79 -8.03
N GLY A 96 -23.58 19.23 -6.88
CA GLY A 96 -24.99 19.15 -6.54
C GLY A 96 -25.41 17.83 -5.86
N ASP A 97 -24.53 16.83 -5.76
CA ASP A 97 -24.80 15.62 -4.96
C ASP A 97 -24.88 15.97 -3.45
N LEU A 98 -25.56 15.11 -2.69
CA LEU A 98 -25.77 15.27 -1.25
C LEU A 98 -24.85 14.34 -0.46
N ILE A 99 -24.41 14.79 0.71
CA ILE A 99 -23.80 13.94 1.73
C ILE A 99 -24.76 13.86 2.90
N ILE A 100 -25.19 12.64 3.23
CA ILE A 100 -26.15 12.37 4.30
C ILE A 100 -25.47 11.42 5.29
N THR A 101 -25.18 11.88 6.50
CA THR A 101 -24.43 11.08 7.48
C THR A 101 -24.98 11.20 8.90
N ASP A 102 -24.99 10.07 9.62
CA ASP A 102 -25.39 9.97 11.02
C ASP A 102 -24.15 10.13 11.89
N THR A 103 -23.77 11.37 12.19
CA THR A 103 -22.58 11.68 13.00
C THR A 103 -22.86 12.79 14.00
N TYR A 104 -22.01 12.88 15.02
CA TYR A 104 -22.00 13.98 15.99
C TYR A 104 -21.27 15.22 15.46
N TYR A 105 -20.60 15.13 14.31
CA TYR A 105 -19.88 16.26 13.70
C TYR A 105 -20.82 17.29 13.07
N SER A 106 -20.44 18.56 13.25
CA SER A 106 -21.11 19.70 12.64
C SER A 106 -20.88 19.75 11.12
N LYS A 107 -21.72 20.51 10.40
CA LYS A 107 -21.52 20.76 8.96
C LYS A 107 -20.15 21.35 8.64
N THR A 108 -19.64 22.24 9.50
CA THR A 108 -18.31 22.84 9.36
C THR A 108 -17.20 21.79 9.47
N GLN A 109 -17.30 20.88 10.45
CA GLN A 109 -16.34 19.79 10.60
C GLN A 109 -16.41 18.80 9.43
N ILE A 110 -17.61 18.49 8.92
CA ILE A 110 -17.76 17.66 7.73
C ILE A 110 -17.14 18.34 6.51
N ALA A 111 -17.32 19.66 6.33
CA ALA A 111 -16.66 20.39 5.26
C ALA A 111 -15.12 20.31 5.37
N GLN A 112 -14.56 20.38 6.58
CA GLN A 112 -13.13 20.18 6.82
C GLN A 112 -12.67 18.75 6.50
N ILE A 113 -13.48 17.73 6.81
CA ILE A 113 -13.23 16.33 6.41
C ILE A 113 -13.17 16.22 4.88
N LEU A 114 -14.13 16.82 4.18
CA LEU A 114 -14.21 16.79 2.72
C LEU A 114 -13.03 17.50 2.06
N ASP A 115 -12.61 18.65 2.61
CA ASP A 115 -11.41 19.36 2.17
C ASP A 115 -10.15 18.53 2.39
N HIS A 116 -10.03 17.89 3.56
CA HIS A 116 -8.89 17.04 3.91
C HIS A 116 -8.71 15.88 2.93
N ILE A 117 -9.80 15.22 2.51
CA ILE A 117 -9.76 14.15 1.50
C ILE A 117 -9.76 14.67 0.05
N GLN A 118 -9.63 15.99 -0.14
CA GLN A 118 -9.59 16.66 -1.44
C GLN A 118 -10.86 16.46 -2.28
N CYS A 119 -12.03 16.35 -1.64
CA CYS A 119 -13.32 16.40 -2.33
C CYS A 119 -13.58 17.82 -2.84
N ARG A 120 -13.29 18.06 -4.13
CA ARG A 120 -13.45 19.40 -4.76
C ARG A 120 -14.87 19.69 -5.25
N LYS A 121 -15.81 18.78 -5.02
CA LYS A 121 -17.19 18.88 -5.52
C LYS A 121 -18.04 19.74 -4.59
N LYS A 122 -18.93 20.55 -5.17
CA LYS A 122 -19.90 21.34 -4.42
C LYS A 122 -21.05 20.43 -4.00
N VAL A 123 -21.03 19.98 -2.76
CA VAL A 123 -22.04 19.07 -2.20
C VAL A 123 -22.87 19.74 -1.11
N GLU A 124 -24.10 19.28 -0.94
CA GLU A 124 -24.95 19.70 0.19
C GLU A 124 -24.83 18.71 1.35
N ILE A 125 -24.58 19.21 2.56
CA ILE A 125 -24.33 18.39 3.75
C ILE A 125 -25.57 18.34 4.65
N HIS A 126 -26.06 17.12 4.88
CA HIS A 126 -27.06 16.75 5.88
C HIS A 126 -26.41 15.89 6.95
N SER A 127 -26.29 16.44 8.17
CA SER A 127 -25.81 15.74 9.35
C SER A 127 -26.86 15.85 10.44
N LEU A 128 -27.36 14.71 10.90
CA LEU A 128 -28.28 14.63 12.03
C LEU A 128 -27.97 13.35 12.80
N ALA A 129 -27.63 13.47 14.08
CA ALA A 129 -27.40 12.31 14.93
C ALA A 129 -28.64 11.39 14.91
N ARG A 130 -28.44 10.13 14.50
CA ARG A 130 -29.49 9.11 14.34
C ARG A 130 -30.61 9.48 13.36
N GLY A 131 -30.35 10.37 12.41
CA GLY A 131 -31.36 10.83 11.45
C GLY A 131 -31.71 9.80 10.37
N LYS A 132 -30.72 9.11 9.81
CA LYS A 132 -30.88 8.07 8.79
C LYS A 132 -31.56 6.84 9.38
N SER A 133 -31.03 6.36 10.50
CA SER A 133 -31.54 5.18 11.21
C SER A 133 -32.97 5.36 11.72
N SER A 134 -33.34 6.54 12.23
CA SER A 134 -34.73 6.81 12.65
C SER A 134 -35.65 7.19 11.49
N GLY A 135 -35.11 7.36 10.29
CA GLY A 135 -35.83 7.78 9.09
C GLY A 135 -36.26 9.24 9.05
N LYS A 136 -35.80 10.09 9.98
CA LYS A 136 -36.21 11.50 10.09
C LYS A 136 -35.78 12.34 8.89
N VAL A 137 -34.67 11.98 8.23
CA VAL A 137 -34.12 12.78 7.12
C VAL A 137 -34.80 12.49 5.79
N TRP A 138 -35.38 11.29 5.61
CA TRP A 138 -35.83 10.82 4.31
C TRP A 138 -37.11 11.51 3.77
N PRO A 139 -38.12 11.87 4.58
CA PRO A 139 -39.30 12.57 4.10
C PRO A 139 -39.00 13.83 3.29
N ASP A 140 -38.02 14.62 3.75
CA ASP A 140 -37.63 15.89 3.11
C ASP A 140 -36.71 15.67 1.89
N LEU A 141 -36.06 14.52 1.82
CA LEU A 141 -35.05 14.22 0.80
C LEU A 141 -35.58 13.36 -0.35
N LYS A 142 -36.67 12.60 -0.16
CA LYS A 142 -37.17 11.64 -1.16
C LYS A 142 -37.49 12.25 -2.53
N SER A 143 -37.87 13.53 -2.58
CA SER A 143 -38.13 14.26 -3.83
C SER A 143 -36.91 14.98 -4.40
N ARG A 144 -35.80 14.97 -3.66
CA ARG A 144 -34.56 15.68 -3.99
C ARG A 144 -33.50 14.73 -4.53
N ILE A 145 -33.49 13.47 -4.09
CA ILE A 145 -32.47 12.49 -4.48
C ILE A 145 -33.07 11.29 -5.22
N THR A 146 -32.31 10.75 -6.17
CA THR A 146 -32.69 9.53 -6.90
C THR A 146 -32.22 8.27 -6.22
N ARG A 147 -31.02 8.31 -5.64
CA ARG A 147 -30.31 7.14 -5.15
C ARG A 147 -29.42 7.49 -3.98
N HIS A 148 -29.32 6.58 -3.01
CA HIS A 148 -28.39 6.67 -1.88
C HIS A 148 -27.37 5.52 -1.91
N LEU A 149 -26.09 5.84 -1.73
CA LEU A 149 -25.01 4.86 -1.52
C LEU A 149 -24.54 4.96 -0.06
N GLY A 150 -24.50 3.83 0.65
CA GLY A 150 -23.95 3.78 2.00
C GLY A 150 -23.63 2.35 2.45
N ASP A 151 -22.90 2.21 3.55
CA ASP A 151 -22.37 0.93 4.00
C ASP A 151 -23.28 0.21 5.00
N HIS A 152 -24.24 0.88 5.61
CA HIS A 152 -25.04 0.27 6.66
C HIS A 152 -26.35 -0.35 6.11
N PRO A 153 -26.58 -1.68 6.23
CA PRO A 153 -27.75 -2.36 5.67
C PRO A 153 -29.11 -1.80 6.11
N HIS A 154 -29.19 -1.33 7.35
CA HIS A 154 -30.41 -0.69 7.84
C HIS A 154 -30.51 0.80 7.46
N SER A 155 -29.63 1.63 8.02
CA SER A 155 -29.66 3.10 7.88
C SER A 155 -29.52 3.61 6.44
N ASP A 156 -28.75 2.93 5.58
CA ASP A 156 -28.45 3.41 4.22
C ASP A 156 -29.17 2.63 3.12
N VAL A 157 -29.86 1.55 3.48
CA VAL A 157 -30.52 0.69 2.49
C VAL A 157 -31.97 0.45 2.86
N ALA A 158 -32.25 -0.22 3.97
CA ALA A 158 -33.63 -0.50 4.36
C ALA A 158 -34.44 0.78 4.62
N MET A 159 -33.86 1.75 5.32
CA MET A 159 -34.54 2.99 5.69
C MET A 159 -34.85 3.89 4.48
N PRO A 160 -33.91 4.32 3.62
CA PRO A 160 -34.28 5.14 2.46
C PRO A 160 -35.23 4.43 1.49
N ARG A 161 -35.09 3.10 1.31
CA ARG A 161 -36.02 2.30 0.48
C ARG A 161 -37.46 2.34 1.01
N SER A 162 -37.67 2.37 2.33
CA SER A 162 -39.03 2.49 2.89
C SER A 162 -39.70 3.84 2.55
N PHE A 163 -38.94 4.82 2.09
CA PHE A 163 -39.43 6.12 1.60
C PHE A 163 -39.42 6.23 0.06
N GLY A 164 -39.15 5.13 -0.65
CA GLY A 164 -39.15 5.08 -2.12
C GLY A 164 -37.85 5.55 -2.78
N ILE A 165 -36.76 5.68 -2.03
CA ILE A 165 -35.45 6.09 -2.55
C ILE A 165 -34.69 4.83 -2.98
N GLU A 166 -34.10 4.83 -4.18
CA GLU A 166 -33.23 3.73 -4.60
C GLU A 166 -31.99 3.70 -3.68
N SER A 167 -31.53 2.52 -3.27
CA SER A 167 -30.37 2.44 -2.37
C SER A 167 -29.46 1.28 -2.71
N GLU A 168 -28.14 1.54 -2.64
CA GLU A 168 -27.08 0.56 -2.86
C GLU A 168 -26.28 0.35 -1.57
N HIS A 169 -26.07 -0.93 -1.23
CA HIS A 169 -25.24 -1.33 -0.11
C HIS A 169 -23.77 -1.38 -0.54
N TYR A 170 -22.96 -0.46 -0.03
CA TYR A 170 -21.53 -0.43 -0.28
C TYR A 170 -20.79 -1.40 0.65
N ARG A 171 -20.21 -2.46 0.07
CA ARG A 171 -19.42 -3.46 0.81
C ARG A 171 -17.93 -3.38 0.55
N GLY A 172 -17.50 -2.42 -0.28
CA GLY A 172 -16.09 -2.29 -0.65
C GLY A 172 -15.18 -1.94 0.53
N ASN A 173 -15.74 -1.36 1.61
CA ASN A 173 -15.00 -1.06 2.84
C ASN A 173 -14.60 -2.32 3.63
N GLU A 174 -15.25 -3.46 3.40
CA GLU A 174 -15.03 -4.68 4.17
C GLU A 174 -13.62 -5.21 3.90
N LEU A 175 -13.07 -6.01 4.83
CA LEU A 175 -11.79 -6.66 4.62
C LEU A 175 -11.87 -7.67 3.47
N SER A 176 -10.96 -7.56 2.51
CA SER A 176 -10.80 -8.54 1.44
C SER A 176 -10.34 -9.90 1.97
N LYS A 177 -10.42 -10.96 1.15
CA LYS A 177 -9.92 -12.29 1.55
C LYS A 177 -8.42 -12.27 1.92
N ALA A 178 -7.62 -11.49 1.20
CA ALA A 178 -6.20 -11.30 1.48
C ALA A 178 -5.97 -10.58 2.81
N GLU A 179 -6.74 -9.53 3.09
CA GLU A 179 -6.68 -8.81 4.37
C GLU A 179 -7.13 -9.69 5.54
N GLN A 180 -8.22 -10.44 5.38
CA GLN A 180 -8.69 -11.41 6.38
C GLN A 180 -7.65 -12.50 6.64
N GLN A 181 -6.90 -12.93 5.63
CA GLN A 181 -5.81 -13.88 5.81
C GLN A 181 -4.71 -13.30 6.71
N MET A 182 -4.40 -12.01 6.61
CA MET A 182 -3.43 -11.37 7.51
C MET A 182 -3.96 -11.30 8.94
N VAL A 183 -5.25 -10.98 9.12
CA VAL A 183 -5.89 -11.06 10.45
C VAL A 183 -5.80 -12.46 11.04
N GLN A 184 -6.06 -13.50 10.24
CA GLN A 184 -5.95 -14.91 10.67
C GLN A 184 -4.52 -15.36 11.00
N LEU A 185 -3.51 -14.64 10.50
CA LEU A 185 -2.09 -14.87 10.81
C LEU A 185 -1.60 -13.94 11.94
N ASP A 186 -2.50 -13.25 12.63
CA ASP A 186 -2.20 -12.29 13.71
C ASP A 186 -1.45 -11.03 13.24
N HIS A 187 -1.61 -10.62 11.98
CA HIS A 187 -1.02 -9.40 11.39
C HIS A 187 -2.07 -8.33 11.10
N LEU A 188 -2.75 -7.85 12.15
CA LEU A 188 -3.85 -6.88 12.02
C LEU A 188 -3.43 -5.54 11.39
N GLU A 189 -2.30 -4.99 11.82
CA GLU A 189 -1.75 -3.73 11.30
C GLU A 189 -1.43 -3.83 9.80
N LEU A 190 -0.87 -4.97 9.37
CA LEU A 190 -0.62 -5.23 7.96
C LEU A 190 -1.93 -5.37 7.17
N ALA A 191 -2.95 -6.02 7.74
CA ALA A 191 -4.27 -6.10 7.12
C ALA A 191 -4.88 -4.70 6.89
N TYR A 192 -4.74 -3.80 7.86
CA TYR A 192 -5.22 -2.42 7.74
C TYR A 192 -4.43 -1.60 6.72
N LEU A 193 -3.10 -1.76 6.66
CA LEU A 193 -2.28 -1.15 5.60
C LEU A 193 -2.72 -1.62 4.21
N MET A 194 -2.91 -2.93 4.01
CA MET A 194 -3.37 -3.50 2.75
C MET A 194 -4.74 -2.94 2.34
N ARG A 195 -5.67 -2.85 3.29
CA ARG A 195 -6.99 -2.25 3.09
C ARG A 195 -6.90 -0.78 2.69
N ALA A 196 -6.09 0.01 3.40
CA ALA A 196 -5.92 1.43 3.11
C ALA A 196 -5.32 1.66 1.71
N LEU A 197 -4.39 0.80 1.28
CA LEU A 197 -3.85 0.83 -0.08
C LEU A 197 -4.92 0.48 -1.13
N ARG A 198 -5.67 -0.60 -0.92
CA ARG A 198 -6.74 -1.02 -1.85
C ARG A 198 -7.81 0.06 -2.02
N LEU A 199 -8.26 0.68 -0.92
CA LEU A 199 -9.32 1.69 -0.96
C LEU A 199 -8.88 3.03 -1.55
N GLN A 200 -7.56 3.29 -1.56
CA GLN A 200 -6.96 4.47 -2.17
C GLN A 200 -6.43 4.23 -3.59
N ASN A 201 -6.81 3.11 -4.22
CA ASN A 201 -6.42 2.80 -5.60
C ASN A 201 -6.98 3.89 -6.57
N PRO A 202 -6.11 4.65 -7.27
CA PRO A 202 -6.54 5.69 -8.19
C PRO A 202 -6.85 5.17 -9.60
N TYR A 203 -6.55 3.90 -9.87
CA TYR A 203 -6.66 3.32 -11.19
C TYR A 203 -8.05 2.72 -11.41
N SER A 204 -8.49 2.76 -12.67
CA SER A 204 -9.64 2.00 -13.18
C SER A 204 -9.16 0.77 -13.97
N ALA A 205 -10.09 -0.13 -14.28
CA ALA A 205 -9.80 -1.27 -15.13
C ALA A 205 -9.16 -0.86 -16.49
N PRO A 206 -8.18 -1.62 -16.99
CA PRO A 206 -7.63 -2.86 -16.41
C PRO A 206 -6.49 -2.64 -15.39
N TYR A 207 -6.06 -1.40 -15.15
CA TYR A 207 -4.86 -1.08 -14.37
C TYR A 207 -5.04 -1.21 -12.85
N ASP A 208 -6.29 -1.15 -12.39
CA ASP A 208 -6.64 -1.33 -10.98
C ASP A 208 -6.20 -2.71 -10.44
N ALA A 209 -6.26 -3.73 -11.29
CA ALA A 209 -5.85 -5.10 -10.97
C ALA A 209 -4.35 -5.18 -10.61
N LEU A 210 -3.49 -4.41 -11.29
CA LEU A 210 -2.05 -4.36 -11.03
C LEU A 210 -1.73 -3.74 -9.66
N TRP A 211 -2.41 -2.65 -9.30
CA TRP A 211 -2.35 -2.07 -7.96
C TRP A 211 -2.86 -3.06 -6.90
N ASN A 212 -3.95 -3.76 -7.21
CA ASN A 212 -4.56 -4.72 -6.30
C ASN A 212 -3.63 -5.92 -6.03
N ASP A 213 -2.90 -6.42 -7.03
CA ASP A 213 -1.87 -7.44 -6.84
C ASP A 213 -0.76 -6.97 -5.90
N GLN A 214 -0.32 -5.71 -6.03
CA GLN A 214 0.66 -5.15 -5.11
C GLN A 214 0.15 -5.13 -3.68
N CYS A 215 -0.99 -4.48 -3.42
CA CYS A 215 -1.47 -4.32 -2.05
C CYS A 215 -1.90 -5.65 -1.41
N GLN A 216 -2.39 -6.61 -2.21
CA GLN A 216 -2.84 -7.91 -1.67
C GLN A 216 -1.71 -8.94 -1.55
N LEU A 217 -0.69 -8.91 -2.40
CA LEU A 217 0.33 -9.96 -2.47
C LEU A 217 1.74 -9.43 -2.25
N ASN A 218 2.17 -8.40 -2.99
CA ASN A 218 3.57 -7.99 -2.98
C ASN A 218 3.95 -7.16 -1.75
N VAL A 219 3.09 -6.23 -1.31
CA VAL A 219 3.32 -5.42 -0.10
C VAL A 219 3.53 -6.30 1.14
N PRO A 220 2.63 -7.26 1.49
CA PRO A 220 2.90 -8.14 2.63
C PRO A 220 4.16 -8.99 2.44
N PHE A 221 4.47 -9.41 1.21
CA PHE A 221 5.70 -10.13 0.87
C PHE A 221 6.96 -9.30 1.14
N LEU A 222 7.02 -8.07 0.61
CA LEU A 222 8.17 -7.16 0.73
C LEU A 222 8.34 -6.58 2.13
N VAL A 223 7.24 -6.33 2.86
CA VAL A 223 7.29 -5.94 4.28
C VAL A 223 7.96 -7.03 5.11
N HIS A 224 7.51 -8.29 4.99
CA HIS A 224 8.12 -9.38 5.74
C HIS A 224 9.54 -9.72 5.26
N ALA A 225 9.83 -9.59 3.96
CA ALA A 225 11.20 -9.70 3.47
C ALA A 225 12.11 -8.62 4.10
N SER A 226 11.61 -7.39 4.24
CA SER A 226 12.33 -6.29 4.90
C SER A 226 12.57 -6.55 6.38
N LEU A 227 11.56 -7.05 7.11
CA LEU A 227 11.70 -7.43 8.52
C LEU A 227 12.79 -8.50 8.71
N PHE A 228 12.77 -9.55 7.88
CA PHE A 228 13.81 -10.59 7.89
C PHE A 228 15.20 -10.02 7.55
N LEU A 229 15.26 -9.14 6.55
CA LEU A 229 16.50 -8.51 6.12
C LEU A 229 17.10 -7.64 7.22
N ASN A 230 16.29 -6.90 7.97
CA ASN A 230 16.77 -6.18 9.15
C ASN A 230 17.38 -7.13 10.19
N ASP A 231 16.68 -8.21 10.57
CA ASP A 231 17.21 -9.19 11.52
C ASP A 231 18.52 -9.81 11.02
N PHE A 232 18.59 -10.08 9.73
CA PHE A 232 19.80 -10.58 9.07
C PHE A 232 20.93 -9.56 9.14
N CYS A 233 20.68 -8.29 8.82
CA CYS A 233 21.68 -7.23 8.88
C CYS A 233 22.21 -7.03 10.30
N GLN A 234 21.33 -7.02 11.31
CA GLN A 234 21.74 -6.93 12.72
C GLN A 234 22.63 -8.12 13.12
N LYS A 235 22.19 -9.35 12.83
CA LYS A 235 22.93 -10.57 13.15
C LYS A 235 24.29 -10.63 12.47
N HIS A 236 24.37 -10.19 11.22
CA HIS A 236 25.58 -10.26 10.40
C HIS A 236 26.35 -8.94 10.33
N LYS A 237 26.01 -7.97 11.18
CA LYS A 237 26.64 -6.64 11.28
C LYS A 237 26.77 -5.93 9.93
N LYS A 238 25.71 -5.99 9.12
CA LYS A 238 25.65 -5.33 7.81
C LYS A 238 25.13 -3.91 7.98
N LYS A 239 25.81 -2.97 7.35
CA LYS A 239 25.45 -1.54 7.37
C LYS A 239 24.94 -1.05 6.01
N ARG A 240 25.36 -1.73 4.94
CA ARG A 240 25.01 -1.38 3.56
C ARG A 240 24.25 -2.52 2.90
N VAL A 241 23.16 -2.20 2.21
CA VAL A 241 22.35 -3.17 1.46
C VAL A 241 22.28 -2.75 -0.01
N LEU A 242 22.67 -3.66 -0.89
CA LEU A 242 22.75 -3.47 -2.33
C LEU A 242 21.60 -4.26 -2.99
N PHE A 243 20.53 -3.56 -3.35
CA PHE A 243 19.33 -4.16 -3.96
C PHE A 243 19.53 -4.30 -5.46
N THR A 244 19.56 -5.53 -5.97
CA THR A 244 19.73 -5.76 -7.42
C THR A 244 18.63 -5.07 -8.21
N THR A 245 19.01 -4.28 -9.21
CA THR A 245 18.04 -3.63 -10.12
C THR A 245 17.27 -4.67 -10.91
N ARG A 246 16.05 -4.31 -11.36
CA ARG A 246 15.02 -5.15 -12.01
C ARG A 246 13.92 -5.64 -11.07
N ASP A 247 14.25 -6.34 -9.99
CA ASP A 247 13.26 -6.90 -9.05
C ASP A 247 13.46 -6.41 -7.61
N GLY A 248 14.60 -5.80 -7.29
CA GLY A 248 14.81 -5.10 -6.01
C GLY A 248 14.31 -3.65 -5.98
N CYS A 249 13.81 -3.11 -7.09
CA CYS A 249 13.47 -1.69 -7.26
C CYS A 249 12.28 -1.22 -6.40
N LEU A 250 11.32 -2.12 -6.13
CA LEU A 250 10.21 -1.89 -5.21
C LEU A 250 10.62 -2.17 -3.76
N TRP A 251 11.41 -3.22 -3.55
CA TRP A 251 11.82 -3.65 -2.21
C TRP A 251 12.67 -2.60 -1.49
N ILE A 252 13.61 -1.97 -2.19
CA ILE A 252 14.47 -0.93 -1.61
C ILE A 252 13.65 0.21 -0.98
N GLN A 253 12.55 0.61 -1.61
CA GLN A 253 11.70 1.71 -1.14
C GLN A 253 11.05 1.37 0.21
N ILE A 254 10.48 0.17 0.32
CA ILE A 254 9.88 -0.32 1.57
C ILE A 254 10.94 -0.51 2.65
N PHE A 255 12.10 -1.08 2.30
CA PHE A 255 13.16 -1.32 3.27
C PHE A 255 13.73 -0.03 3.84
N GLN A 256 13.98 0.97 2.98
CA GLN A 256 14.46 2.31 3.41
C GLN A 256 13.46 3.00 4.33
N ALA A 257 12.16 2.88 4.04
CA ALA A 257 11.11 3.47 4.85
C ALA A 257 11.03 2.83 6.25
N LEU A 258 11.18 1.50 6.34
CA LEU A 258 11.14 0.77 7.61
C LEU A 258 12.44 0.88 8.40
N PHE A 259 13.57 0.92 7.71
CA PHE A 259 14.90 0.81 8.32
C PHE A 259 15.89 1.83 7.73
N PRO A 260 15.65 3.14 7.94
CA PRO A 260 16.47 4.21 7.38
C PRO A 260 17.91 4.24 7.92
N GLN A 261 18.22 3.48 8.98
CA GLN A 261 19.56 3.36 9.53
C GLN A 261 20.56 2.64 8.62
N TYR A 262 20.09 1.89 7.61
CA TYR A 262 20.97 1.19 6.67
C TYR A 262 21.21 2.01 5.42
N GLU A 263 22.46 2.00 4.95
CA GLU A 263 22.82 2.57 3.66
C GLU A 263 22.30 1.67 2.54
N SER A 264 21.16 2.02 1.95
CA SER A 264 20.49 1.19 0.95
C SER A 264 20.69 1.76 -0.45
N HIS A 265 21.25 0.96 -1.36
CA HIS A 265 21.57 1.35 -2.73
C HIS A 265 20.86 0.51 -3.76
N SER A 266 20.40 1.17 -4.82
CA SER A 266 20.04 0.49 -6.06
C SER A 266 21.32 -0.01 -6.74
N PHE A 267 21.49 -1.33 -6.80
CA PHE A 267 22.68 -1.97 -7.32
C PHE A 267 22.46 -2.37 -8.77
N HIS A 268 23.08 -1.61 -9.67
CA HIS A 268 23.05 -1.86 -11.10
C HIS A 268 23.72 -3.21 -11.40
N SER A 269 22.90 -4.22 -11.68
CA SER A 269 23.38 -5.57 -11.92
C SER A 269 22.48 -6.32 -12.88
N SER A 270 23.07 -7.23 -13.62
CA SER A 270 22.38 -8.24 -14.41
C SER A 270 23.28 -9.46 -14.57
N ARG A 271 22.68 -10.59 -14.96
CA ARG A 271 23.48 -11.78 -15.33
C ARG A 271 24.49 -11.44 -16.42
N HIS A 272 24.13 -10.58 -17.38
CA HIS A 272 24.98 -10.23 -18.51
C HIS A 272 26.27 -9.51 -18.07
N VAL A 273 26.16 -8.44 -17.27
CA VAL A 273 27.35 -7.70 -16.82
C VAL A 273 28.23 -8.50 -15.85
N TYR A 274 27.68 -9.49 -15.16
CA TYR A 274 28.49 -10.42 -14.36
C TYR A 274 29.29 -11.40 -15.22
N MET A 275 28.77 -11.82 -16.37
CA MET A 275 29.48 -12.73 -17.29
C MET A 275 30.49 -11.99 -18.18
N HIS A 276 30.22 -10.72 -18.49
CA HIS A 276 31.04 -9.90 -19.39
C HIS A 276 31.37 -8.54 -18.74
N PRO A 277 32.07 -8.51 -17.60
CA PRO A 277 32.30 -7.27 -16.88
C PRO A 277 33.27 -6.36 -17.62
N SER A 278 32.89 -5.09 -17.77
CA SER A 278 33.82 -4.04 -18.20
C SER A 278 34.71 -3.61 -17.03
N PRO A 279 35.89 -3.02 -17.28
CA PRO A 279 36.71 -2.41 -16.23
C PRO A 279 35.93 -1.38 -15.40
N ALA A 280 35.10 -0.55 -16.05
CA ALA A 280 34.25 0.42 -15.37
C ALA A 280 33.21 -0.23 -14.46
N TYR A 281 32.63 -1.37 -14.86
CA TYR A 281 31.70 -2.12 -14.01
C TYR A 281 32.40 -2.68 -12.77
N ILE A 282 33.62 -3.19 -12.92
CA ILE A 282 34.41 -3.72 -11.80
C ILE A 282 34.69 -2.61 -10.78
N GLU A 283 35.09 -1.43 -11.23
CA GLU A 283 35.32 -0.28 -10.35
C GLU A 283 34.02 0.24 -9.70
N TYR A 284 32.90 0.25 -10.42
CA TYR A 284 31.58 0.53 -9.85
C TYR A 284 31.23 -0.45 -8.71
N VAL A 285 31.45 -1.75 -8.90
CA VAL A 285 31.17 -2.73 -7.83
C VAL A 285 32.11 -2.53 -6.65
N LYS A 286 33.41 -2.27 -6.88
CA LYS A 286 34.39 -2.03 -5.82
C LYS A 286 34.08 -0.78 -4.99
N SER A 287 33.51 0.27 -5.60
CA SER A 287 33.14 1.48 -4.86
C SER A 287 31.95 1.25 -3.92
N LEU A 288 31.09 0.28 -4.23
CA LEU A 288 29.90 -0.04 -3.44
C LEU A 288 30.10 -1.18 -2.44
N TYR A 289 30.85 -2.22 -2.79
CA TYR A 289 30.92 -3.43 -1.99
C TYR A 289 32.04 -3.39 -0.94
N SER A 290 31.68 -3.73 0.31
CA SER A 290 32.59 -3.92 1.43
C SER A 290 32.19 -5.15 2.24
N GLU A 291 32.97 -5.52 3.26
CA GLU A 291 32.60 -6.63 4.16
C GLU A 291 31.30 -6.36 4.95
N GLU A 292 30.99 -5.08 5.20
CA GLU A 292 29.75 -4.64 5.85
C GLU A 292 28.57 -4.51 4.86
N ALA A 293 28.79 -4.80 3.57
CA ALA A 293 27.75 -4.82 2.55
C ALA A 293 27.08 -6.20 2.42
N LEU A 294 25.83 -6.17 1.97
CA LEU A 294 25.00 -7.32 1.64
C LEU A 294 24.32 -7.08 0.29
N ILE A 295 24.35 -8.07 -0.60
CA ILE A 295 23.61 -8.03 -1.86
C ILE A 295 22.27 -8.75 -1.65
N VAL A 296 21.19 -8.12 -2.10
CA VAL A 296 19.85 -8.68 -2.01
C VAL A 296 19.15 -8.73 -3.37
N ASP A 297 18.34 -9.76 -3.54
CA ASP A 297 17.62 -10.11 -4.78
C ASP A 297 16.26 -10.70 -4.40
N CYS A 298 15.25 -10.66 -5.27
CA CYS A 298 13.95 -11.25 -4.98
C CYS A 298 13.93 -12.76 -5.25
N ASP A 299 14.35 -13.22 -6.44
CA ASP A 299 14.29 -14.64 -6.85
C ASP A 299 15.59 -15.19 -7.48
N GLY A 300 16.65 -14.37 -7.61
CA GLY A 300 17.87 -14.82 -8.27
C GLY A 300 18.65 -15.90 -7.50
N GLU A 301 19.14 -16.91 -8.25
CA GLU A 301 19.98 -17.98 -7.69
C GLU A 301 21.32 -17.46 -7.12
N GLY A 302 21.82 -16.32 -7.62
CA GLY A 302 23.08 -15.70 -7.18
C GLY A 302 24.34 -16.46 -7.58
N ARG A 303 24.27 -17.44 -8.50
CA ARG A 303 25.44 -18.19 -8.99
C ARG A 303 26.40 -17.30 -9.77
N THR A 304 25.90 -16.61 -10.79
CA THR A 304 26.70 -15.71 -11.65
C THR A 304 27.28 -14.54 -10.85
N CYS A 305 26.50 -13.96 -9.94
CA CYS A 305 26.98 -12.93 -9.01
C CYS A 305 28.18 -13.43 -8.19
N ARG A 306 28.05 -14.59 -7.52
CA ARG A 306 29.15 -15.17 -6.73
C ARG A 306 30.40 -15.48 -7.56
N HIS A 307 30.22 -15.97 -8.79
CA HIS A 307 31.32 -16.19 -9.72
C HIS A 307 32.03 -14.87 -10.01
N PHE A 308 31.29 -13.83 -10.40
CA PHE A 308 31.85 -12.51 -10.65
C PHE A 308 32.65 -11.97 -9.46
N PHE A 309 32.09 -11.97 -8.25
CA PHE A 309 32.79 -11.48 -7.06
C PHE A 309 34.04 -12.28 -6.73
N ARG A 310 34.01 -13.62 -6.90
CA ARG A 310 35.18 -14.46 -6.63
C ARG A 310 36.31 -14.20 -7.62
N HIS A 311 35.99 -14.01 -8.90
CA HIS A 311 36.99 -13.96 -9.96
C HIS A 311 37.45 -12.54 -10.34
N HIS A 312 36.61 -11.52 -10.15
CA HIS A 312 36.93 -10.14 -10.53
C HIS A 312 37.12 -9.19 -9.35
N ILE A 313 36.49 -9.48 -8.20
CA ILE A 313 36.63 -8.67 -6.97
C ILE A 313 37.57 -9.33 -5.96
N GLY A 314 37.68 -10.67 -5.99
CA GLY A 314 38.53 -11.44 -5.08
C GLY A 314 37.90 -11.74 -3.72
N VAL A 315 36.57 -11.63 -3.60
CA VAL A 315 35.85 -11.84 -2.33
C VAL A 315 34.68 -12.82 -2.49
N LYS A 316 34.26 -13.45 -1.40
CA LYS A 316 33.01 -14.20 -1.35
C LYS A 316 31.90 -13.25 -0.88
N PRO A 317 30.92 -12.89 -1.73
CA PRO A 317 29.93 -11.90 -1.35
C PRO A 317 28.94 -12.48 -0.35
N THR A 318 28.43 -11.64 0.56
CA THR A 318 27.21 -11.99 1.31
C THR A 318 26.02 -11.69 0.42
N HIS A 319 25.19 -12.71 0.17
CA HIS A 319 24.04 -12.63 -0.72
C HIS A 319 22.83 -13.26 -0.06
N LEU A 320 21.69 -12.58 -0.13
CA LEU A 320 20.40 -13.04 0.37
C LEU A 320 19.35 -12.87 -0.74
N SER A 321 18.51 -13.87 -0.97
CA SER A 321 17.31 -13.66 -1.80
C SER A 321 16.03 -13.84 -1.01
N ILE A 322 14.91 -13.32 -1.49
CA ILE A 322 13.64 -13.61 -0.82
C ILE A 322 13.27 -15.08 -1.03
N VAL A 323 13.22 -15.54 -2.28
CA VAL A 323 12.86 -16.92 -2.64
C VAL A 323 14.07 -17.64 -3.22
N LYS A 324 14.29 -18.91 -2.82
CA LYS A 324 15.29 -19.82 -3.42
C LYS A 324 14.88 -21.28 -3.40
N VAL A 325 15.29 -21.99 -4.45
CA VAL A 325 15.25 -23.46 -4.53
C VAL A 325 16.48 -24.12 -3.89
N GLU A 326 17.67 -23.56 -4.14
CA GLU A 326 18.95 -24.21 -3.80
C GLU A 326 19.31 -24.15 -2.30
N ARG A 327 19.89 -25.24 -1.77
CA ARG A 327 20.45 -25.32 -0.42
C ARG A 327 21.79 -24.58 -0.31
N GLY A 328 22.12 -24.04 0.86
CA GLY A 328 23.45 -23.45 1.15
C GLY A 328 23.61 -21.94 0.93
N LEU A 329 22.59 -21.27 0.39
CA LEU A 329 22.51 -19.80 0.32
C LEU A 329 21.54 -19.23 1.36
N HIS A 330 21.74 -17.95 1.72
CA HIS A 330 20.80 -17.22 2.56
C HIS A 330 19.53 -16.90 1.75
N SER A 331 18.39 -17.14 2.38
CA SER A 331 17.08 -16.87 1.78
C SER A 331 16.04 -16.59 2.85
N VAL A 332 15.09 -15.70 2.59
CA VAL A 332 13.91 -15.49 3.45
C VAL A 332 13.03 -16.75 3.45
N LEU A 333 12.81 -17.33 2.26
CA LEU A 333 12.01 -18.51 2.04
C LEU A 333 12.73 -19.50 1.11
N ARG A 334 12.92 -20.72 1.60
CA ARG A 334 13.25 -21.87 0.73
C ARG A 334 11.96 -22.42 0.13
N TYR A 335 11.89 -22.46 -1.19
CA TYR A 335 10.71 -22.85 -1.94
C TYR A 335 11.05 -23.96 -2.93
N PRO A 336 10.18 -24.97 -3.14
CA PRO A 336 10.55 -26.19 -3.87
C PRO A 336 10.71 -26.00 -5.38
N ARG A 337 10.30 -24.87 -5.94
CA ARG A 337 10.33 -24.55 -7.38
C ARG A 337 10.66 -23.08 -7.60
N VAL A 338 11.11 -22.73 -8.80
CA VAL A 338 11.30 -21.34 -9.22
C VAL A 338 9.93 -20.66 -9.31
N CYS A 339 9.84 -19.39 -8.91
CA CYS A 339 8.59 -18.65 -8.90
C CYS A 339 8.74 -17.34 -9.70
N ASP A 340 8.62 -17.44 -11.02
CA ASP A 340 8.73 -16.30 -11.95
C ASP A 340 7.75 -15.16 -11.60
N ALA A 341 6.66 -15.47 -10.91
CA ALA A 341 5.69 -14.48 -10.44
C ALA A 341 6.31 -13.43 -9.49
N VAL A 342 7.33 -13.80 -8.70
CA VAL A 342 8.05 -12.88 -7.82
C VAL A 342 8.82 -11.84 -8.63
N GLU A 343 9.45 -12.25 -9.73
CA GLU A 343 10.14 -11.34 -10.65
C GLU A 343 9.12 -10.42 -11.34
N LYS A 344 8.03 -10.97 -11.87
CA LYS A 344 7.00 -10.24 -12.62
C LYS A 344 6.30 -9.16 -11.80
N ILE A 345 5.96 -9.46 -10.53
CA ILE A 345 5.26 -8.49 -9.68
C ILE A 345 6.18 -7.36 -9.18
N ASN A 346 7.50 -7.54 -9.28
CA ASN A 346 8.50 -6.56 -8.86
C ASN A 346 9.19 -5.84 -10.04
N TYR A 347 8.56 -5.86 -11.22
CA TYR A 347 9.17 -5.36 -12.44
C TYR A 347 9.56 -3.88 -12.37
N ASP A 348 10.73 -3.54 -12.90
CA ASP A 348 11.30 -2.19 -12.91
C ASP A 348 10.79 -1.35 -14.10
N LEU A 349 10.76 -0.04 -13.92
CA LEU A 349 10.54 0.93 -14.99
C LEU A 349 11.80 1.15 -15.85
N SER A 350 12.91 0.50 -15.48
CA SER A 350 14.16 0.48 -16.20
C SER A 350 14.50 -0.93 -16.69
N GLY A 351 14.86 -1.07 -17.97
CA GLY A 351 15.21 -2.38 -18.52
C GLY A 351 16.54 -2.95 -18.00
N THR A 352 16.81 -4.18 -18.41
CA THR A 352 17.98 -4.95 -17.98
C THR A 352 19.29 -4.22 -18.32
N LEU A 353 20.21 -4.15 -17.35
CA LEU A 353 21.55 -3.60 -17.56
C LEU A 353 22.35 -4.47 -18.53
N TYR A 354 22.87 -3.90 -19.62
CA TYR A 354 23.73 -4.63 -20.57
C TYR A 354 25.18 -4.14 -20.57
N ALA A 355 25.46 -2.92 -20.09
CA ALA A 355 26.82 -2.43 -19.95
C ALA A 355 26.91 -1.35 -18.86
N TYR A 356 28.12 -1.13 -18.36
CA TYR A 356 28.43 -0.02 -17.45
C TYR A 356 29.68 0.71 -17.97
N GLN A 357 29.56 2.02 -18.14
CA GLN A 357 30.63 2.92 -18.59
C GLN A 357 30.72 4.09 -17.60
N GLU A 358 30.38 5.31 -18.03
CA GLU A 358 30.19 6.46 -17.13
C GLU A 358 28.88 6.37 -16.31
N GLY A 359 28.01 5.43 -16.67
CA GLY A 359 26.76 5.11 -15.99
C GLY A 359 26.12 3.81 -16.52
N PRO A 360 24.94 3.43 -16.01
CA PRO A 360 24.25 2.21 -16.42
C PRO A 360 23.65 2.34 -17.82
N LEU A 361 23.99 1.42 -18.72
CA LEU A 361 23.39 1.29 -20.05
C LEU A 361 22.40 0.11 -20.07
N ARG A 362 21.15 0.38 -20.44
CA ARG A 362 20.03 -0.54 -20.25
C ARG A 362 19.27 -0.85 -21.52
N CYS A 363 18.75 -2.07 -21.62
CA CYS A 363 17.80 -2.46 -22.64
C CYS A 363 16.48 -1.67 -22.46
N PRO A 364 15.61 -1.64 -23.49
CA PRO A 364 14.22 -1.26 -23.30
C PRO A 364 13.54 -2.10 -22.20
N VAL A 365 12.50 -1.55 -21.57
CA VAL A 365 11.66 -2.27 -20.60
C VAL A 365 10.93 -3.44 -21.26
N GLU A 366 10.73 -4.55 -20.54
CA GLU A 366 10.05 -5.72 -21.11
C GLU A 366 8.51 -5.56 -21.17
N TYR A 367 7.97 -4.68 -20.33
CA TYR A 367 6.57 -4.33 -20.26
C TYR A 367 6.40 -2.85 -20.62
N ASP A 368 5.29 -2.51 -21.28
CA ASP A 368 4.90 -1.12 -21.42
C ASP A 368 4.71 -0.50 -20.02
N VAL A 369 5.24 0.70 -19.84
CA VAL A 369 5.23 1.46 -18.59
C VAL A 369 3.83 1.53 -18.00
N GLN A 370 2.77 1.64 -18.81
CA GLN A 370 1.39 1.70 -18.32
C GLN A 370 0.95 0.45 -17.53
N PHE A 371 1.57 -0.72 -17.77
CA PHE A 371 1.30 -1.97 -17.04
C PHE A 371 2.27 -2.23 -15.87
N VAL A 372 3.22 -1.33 -15.63
CA VAL A 372 4.18 -1.41 -14.52
C VAL A 372 3.97 -0.27 -13.53
N GLN A 373 3.63 0.93 -14.02
CA GLN A 373 3.45 2.14 -13.21
C GLN A 373 2.47 1.97 -12.05
N PRO A 374 1.28 1.32 -12.19
CA PRO A 374 0.38 1.13 -11.06
C PRO A 374 1.02 0.35 -9.91
N SER A 375 1.97 -0.54 -10.22
CA SER A 375 2.69 -1.29 -9.20
C SER A 375 3.65 -0.41 -8.40
N HIS A 376 4.37 0.47 -9.09
CA HIS A 376 5.29 1.43 -8.47
C HIS A 376 4.53 2.43 -7.61
N ASP A 377 3.42 2.99 -8.13
CA ASP A 377 2.62 3.95 -7.40
C ASP A 377 2.00 3.35 -6.13
N CYS A 378 1.60 2.08 -6.17
CA CYS A 378 1.11 1.37 -4.99
C CYS A 378 2.19 1.28 -3.91
N VAL A 379 3.45 1.00 -4.29
CA VAL A 379 4.58 0.93 -3.36
C VAL A 379 4.96 2.31 -2.83
N VAL A 380 4.91 3.36 -3.66
CA VAL A 380 5.07 4.75 -3.19
C VAL A 380 4.01 5.10 -2.15
N LYS A 381 2.74 4.76 -2.41
CA LYS A 381 1.66 4.98 -1.44
C LYS A 381 1.84 4.13 -0.19
N CYS A 382 2.37 2.92 -0.31
CA CYS A 382 2.72 2.07 0.83
C CYS A 382 3.74 2.77 1.71
N VAL A 383 4.84 3.28 1.13
CA VAL A 383 5.88 4.03 1.86
C VAL A 383 5.33 5.24 2.61
N GLU A 384 4.41 5.99 1.99
CA GLU A 384 3.73 7.13 2.65
C GLU A 384 2.95 6.68 3.90
N LEU A 385 2.30 5.52 3.83
CA LEU A 385 1.42 5.00 4.88
C LEU A 385 2.14 4.19 5.96
N LEU A 386 3.30 3.59 5.66
CA LEU A 386 4.05 2.71 6.59
C LEU A 386 4.23 3.30 7.99
N PRO A 387 4.60 4.58 8.19
CA PRO A 387 4.78 5.16 9.53
C PRO A 387 3.51 5.19 10.39
N ARG A 388 2.33 4.97 9.79
CA ARG A 388 1.04 4.96 10.50
C ARG A 388 0.69 3.61 11.13
N TYR A 389 1.45 2.57 10.84
CA TYR A 389 1.18 1.19 11.25
C TYR A 389 2.32 0.59 12.08
N ALA A 390 1.95 -0.12 13.13
CA ALA A 390 2.91 -0.79 14.00
C ALA A 390 3.17 -2.23 13.52
N LEU A 391 3.96 -2.36 12.45
CA LEU A 391 4.24 -3.68 11.86
C LEU A 391 5.08 -4.55 12.81
N GLY A 392 4.67 -5.81 12.97
CA GLY A 392 5.27 -6.78 13.89
C GLY A 392 6.58 -7.39 13.39
N SER A 393 6.95 -8.54 13.95
CA SER A 393 8.15 -9.29 13.55
C SER A 393 7.95 -10.10 12.27
N PHE A 394 9.06 -10.54 11.66
CA PHE A 394 9.02 -11.43 10.50
C PHE A 394 8.17 -12.69 10.75
N ASP A 395 7.25 -13.00 9.82
CA ASP A 395 6.52 -14.25 9.77
C ASP A 395 6.65 -14.91 8.38
N ARG A 396 7.36 -16.04 8.36
CA ARG A 396 7.55 -16.85 7.16
C ARG A 396 6.23 -17.39 6.57
N LYS A 397 5.17 -17.54 7.37
CA LYS A 397 3.85 -17.99 6.87
C LYS A 397 3.27 -16.97 5.89
N VAL A 398 3.45 -15.67 6.15
CA VAL A 398 2.97 -14.59 5.26
C VAL A 398 3.70 -14.65 3.92
N VAL A 399 5.04 -14.71 3.93
CA VAL A 399 5.85 -14.82 2.70
C VAL A 399 5.47 -16.08 1.90
N ARG A 400 5.31 -17.23 2.57
CA ARG A 400 4.89 -18.48 1.92
C ARG A 400 3.48 -18.39 1.33
N TRP A 401 2.55 -17.75 2.04
CA TRP A 401 1.18 -17.55 1.56
C TRP A 401 1.16 -16.66 0.31
N ALA A 402 1.91 -15.56 0.33
CA ALA A 402 2.01 -14.64 -0.79
C ALA A 402 2.55 -15.36 -2.04
N VAL A 403 3.71 -16.05 -1.92
CA VAL A 403 4.32 -16.82 -3.02
C VAL A 403 3.36 -17.87 -3.58
N LYS A 404 2.70 -18.67 -2.72
CA LYS A 404 1.70 -19.66 -3.17
C LYS A 404 0.49 -19.05 -3.87
N THR A 405 0.16 -17.80 -3.57
CA THR A 405 -0.97 -17.11 -4.18
C THR A 405 -0.56 -16.50 -5.51
N MET A 406 0.63 -15.92 -5.59
CA MET A 406 1.23 -15.43 -6.85
C MET A 406 1.34 -16.55 -7.90
N GLU A 407 1.67 -17.79 -7.49
CA GLU A 407 1.73 -18.95 -8.41
C GLU A 407 0.39 -19.31 -9.08
N LYS A 408 -0.74 -18.84 -8.54
CA LYS A 408 -2.06 -19.08 -9.14
C LYS A 408 -2.34 -18.14 -10.33
N GLY A 409 -1.46 -17.17 -10.57
CA GLY A 409 -1.56 -16.18 -11.64
C GLY A 409 -1.56 -14.76 -11.10
N LEU A 410 -0.97 -13.85 -11.86
CA LEU A 410 -0.97 -12.41 -11.62
C LEU A 410 -1.77 -11.69 -12.71
N SER A 411 -2.29 -10.52 -12.38
CA SER A 411 -2.98 -9.65 -13.33
C SER A 411 -2.05 -9.22 -14.48
N VAL A 412 -0.76 -9.01 -14.18
CA VAL A 412 0.25 -8.66 -15.21
C VAL A 412 0.45 -9.77 -16.25
N ASP A 413 0.14 -11.03 -15.93
CA ASP A 413 0.29 -12.14 -16.88
C ASP A 413 -0.63 -11.99 -18.11
N GLN A 414 -1.74 -11.26 -17.97
CA GLN A 414 -2.68 -10.98 -19.06
C GLN A 414 -2.14 -9.95 -20.07
N HIS A 415 -1.10 -9.22 -19.69
CA HIS A 415 -0.56 -8.08 -20.44
C HIS A 415 0.89 -8.30 -20.88
N ILE A 416 1.38 -9.53 -20.77
CA ILE A 416 2.68 -9.91 -21.33
C ILE A 416 2.60 -9.74 -22.85
N SER A 417 3.33 -8.76 -23.37
CA SER A 417 3.55 -8.67 -24.80
C SER A 417 4.25 -9.97 -25.24
N HIS A 418 3.68 -10.72 -26.19
CA HIS A 418 4.32 -11.89 -26.79
C HIS A 418 5.64 -11.55 -27.53
N SER A 419 6.09 -10.30 -27.46
CA SER A 419 7.25 -9.76 -28.14
C SER A 419 8.58 -9.90 -27.38
N LEU A 420 8.61 -10.36 -26.13
CA LEU A 420 9.88 -10.61 -25.44
C LEU A 420 9.92 -11.96 -24.75
N VAL A 421 10.10 -13.03 -25.54
CA VAL A 421 10.74 -14.28 -25.07
C VAL A 421 11.91 -13.88 -24.20
N HIS A 422 11.94 -14.25 -22.91
CA HIS A 422 13.04 -13.99 -21.96
C HIS A 422 14.32 -13.61 -22.71
N PHE A 423 14.64 -12.31 -22.76
CA PHE A 423 15.80 -11.83 -23.51
C PHE A 423 17.05 -12.28 -22.77
N HIS A 424 17.40 -13.57 -22.90
CA HIS A 424 18.77 -14.02 -22.79
C HIS A 424 19.48 -13.29 -23.92
N VAL A 425 20.13 -12.19 -23.56
CA VAL A 425 20.97 -11.39 -24.44
C VAL A 425 22.05 -12.32 -24.99
N GLY A 426 21.73 -13.01 -26.10
CA GLY A 426 22.68 -13.75 -26.90
C GLY A 426 23.55 -12.78 -27.68
N GLU A 427 24.77 -13.20 -28.02
CA GLU A 427 25.79 -12.38 -28.70
C GLU A 427 25.26 -11.66 -29.96
N GLN A 428 24.29 -12.25 -30.64
CA GLN A 428 23.68 -11.65 -31.85
C GLN A 428 22.93 -10.33 -31.54
N HIS A 429 22.28 -10.18 -30.39
CA HIS A 429 21.49 -8.98 -30.07
C HIS A 429 22.35 -7.78 -29.68
N LEU A 430 23.52 -8.03 -29.08
CA LEU A 430 24.51 -7.00 -28.76
C LEU A 430 25.18 -6.43 -30.00
N HIS A 431 25.29 -7.22 -31.07
CA HIS A 431 25.79 -6.74 -32.35
C HIS A 431 24.84 -5.70 -32.98
N PHE A 432 23.53 -5.84 -32.77
CA PHE A 432 22.52 -4.87 -33.24
C PHE A 432 22.49 -3.60 -32.39
N LEU A 433 22.59 -3.72 -31.06
CA LEU A 433 22.61 -2.57 -30.14
C LEU A 433 23.90 -1.74 -30.26
N ARG A 434 25.05 -2.37 -30.56
CA ARG A 434 26.33 -1.66 -30.80
C ARG A 434 26.38 -0.88 -32.12
N ASN A 435 25.52 -1.22 -33.09
CA ASN A 435 25.55 -0.65 -34.43
C ASN A 435 24.43 0.37 -34.72
N GLY A 436 23.59 0.72 -33.74
CA GLY A 436 22.64 1.83 -33.85
C GLY A 436 21.43 1.61 -34.76
N GLU A 437 21.18 0.39 -35.27
CA GLU A 437 20.00 0.10 -36.10
C GLU A 437 18.97 -0.73 -35.32
N MET A 438 17.96 -0.07 -34.73
CA MET A 438 16.69 -0.74 -34.43
C MET A 438 15.85 -0.78 -35.71
N ILE A 439 15.80 -1.94 -36.38
CA ILE A 439 14.82 -2.19 -37.43
C ILE A 439 13.58 -2.83 -36.81
N HIS A 440 12.45 -2.11 -36.88
CA HIS A 440 11.10 -2.68 -36.85
C HIS A 440 10.98 -3.81 -37.90
N LYS A 441 11.15 -5.08 -37.52
CA LYS A 441 10.74 -6.21 -38.35
C LYS A 441 10.32 -7.41 -37.51
N LYS A 442 9.02 -7.49 -37.23
CA LYS A 442 8.14 -8.63 -37.58
C LYS A 442 6.71 -8.37 -37.08
N LEU A 443 6.00 -7.51 -37.80
CA LEU A 443 4.57 -7.65 -38.03
C LEU A 443 4.43 -8.14 -39.46
N GLN A 444 4.30 -9.46 -39.64
CA GLN A 444 3.71 -10.15 -40.79
C GLN A 444 3.90 -11.65 -40.59
N LEU A 445 2.97 -12.27 -39.85
CA LEU A 445 2.16 -13.41 -40.26
C LEU A 445 1.24 -13.81 -39.10
#